data_AF-A0A1Q3WII4-F1
#
_entry.id   AF-A0A1Q3WII4-F1
#
_cell.length_a   1.000
_cell.length_b   1.000
_cell.length_c   1.000
_cell.angle_alpha   90.00
_cell.angle_beta   90.00
_cell.angle_gamma   90.00
#
_symmetry.space_group_name_H-M   'P 1'
#
loop_
_entity.id
_entity.type
_entity.pdbx_description
1 polymer ?
#
loop_
_entity_poly.entity_id
_entity_poly.type
_entity_poly.pdbx_seq_one_letter_code
_entity_poly.pdbx_strand_id
1 'polypeptide(L)'
;MSFSIFFVLITQFLIGFGLITRLRPVANGYSLLGLSMLMGLGISSGLPFLLEFTHLPIARAPLFIGLALLACLSLIGLRHRGAYLRSLFPRSHLTVRLGELPFLAFWGYLLFISAWKCAWYPNLPFDTIVGPDLVATFAVKEHTLVSSVFTSHLPSVSVFSNQPFYAPFTAMQQVLYLLAADGVGPYAFGKIWLTILVISFGLFMYAELRTQIHPLLAGLLITLLACSPELFAYTFLVQTDWANAAFFVAGVVLLQTYLNDQQRGAFTAGMLFLALSCWTRTETILFIPIGSLLIVAQTVAARRILAIQDAALLLLVCSIPVLFWNYGFLRGYVPLPPHTHLGSIHAAPTSYVGNLLTIFQGMTEQVVFHDTYWNYAVYVFFAITLLNLVFFRDTRGLSTLFWIFGMYMLFGLLILHVDGANIPYTFRRGFFKLLLLMYVYPGSSSLFLWLSGWLSHWEGQSVKPAH
;
A
#
# COMPACT_ATOMS: atom_id res chain seq x y z
N MET A 1 -9.87 18.66 -16.97
CA MET A 1 -9.12 18.44 -15.71
C MET A 1 -8.53 19.79 -15.32
N SER A 2 -8.74 20.27 -14.08
CA SER A 2 -8.16 21.56 -13.65
C SER A 2 -6.64 21.50 -13.74
N PHE A 3 -5.99 22.56 -14.25
CA PHE A 3 -4.53 22.67 -14.35
C PHE A 3 -3.83 22.35 -13.03
N SER A 4 -4.44 22.76 -11.91
CA SER A 4 -3.99 22.49 -10.54
C SER A 4 -3.88 21.01 -10.20
N ILE A 5 -4.86 20.19 -10.59
CA ILE A 5 -4.83 18.74 -10.32
C ILE A 5 -3.74 18.08 -11.14
N PHE A 6 -3.61 18.47 -12.41
CA PHE A 6 -2.55 17.96 -13.27
C PHE A 6 -1.16 18.32 -12.72
N PHE A 7 -1.00 19.54 -12.22
CA PHE A 7 0.23 19.96 -11.55
C PHE A 7 0.55 19.10 -10.31
N VAL A 8 -0.43 18.84 -9.44
CA VAL A 8 -0.24 17.96 -8.28
C VAL A 8 0.17 16.56 -8.71
N LEU A 9 -0.50 15.98 -9.73
CA LEU A 9 -0.16 14.64 -10.21
C LEU A 9 1.23 14.55 -10.81
N ILE A 10 1.62 15.52 -11.65
CA ILE A 10 2.96 15.57 -12.23
C ILE A 10 4.01 15.71 -11.14
N THR A 11 3.83 16.65 -10.21
CA THR A 11 4.82 16.88 -9.15
C THR A 11 4.95 15.66 -8.25
N GLN A 12 3.84 15.01 -7.86
CA GLN A 12 3.87 13.74 -7.14
C GLN A 12 4.65 12.67 -7.92
N PHE A 13 4.33 12.46 -9.20
CA PHE A 13 5.06 11.52 -10.04
C PHE A 13 6.57 11.84 -10.08
N LEU A 14 6.96 13.10 -10.29
CA LEU A 14 8.36 13.51 -10.36
C LEU A 14 9.09 13.33 -9.02
N ILE A 15 8.43 13.61 -7.89
CA ILE A 15 8.97 13.35 -6.54
C ILE A 15 9.35 11.87 -6.42
N GLY A 16 8.42 10.96 -6.70
CA GLY A 16 8.73 9.55 -6.56
C GLY A 16 9.66 9.02 -7.68
N PHE A 17 9.57 9.54 -8.90
CA PHE A 17 10.44 9.16 -10.02
C PHE A 17 11.90 9.45 -9.73
N GLY A 18 12.22 10.63 -9.19
CA GLY A 18 13.59 10.96 -8.79
C GLY A 18 14.13 10.03 -7.70
N LEU A 19 13.32 9.72 -6.69
CA LEU A 19 13.68 8.82 -5.59
C LEU A 19 13.88 7.38 -6.06
N ILE A 20 12.89 6.78 -6.72
CA ILE A 20 12.95 5.39 -7.18
C ILE A 20 14.07 5.19 -8.20
N THR A 21 14.25 6.12 -9.14
CA THR A 21 15.35 6.04 -10.12
C THR A 21 16.72 6.12 -9.45
N ARG A 22 16.86 6.89 -8.36
CA ARG A 22 18.11 6.97 -7.59
C ARG A 22 18.40 5.66 -6.85
N LEU A 23 17.38 5.03 -6.29
CA LEU A 23 17.51 3.76 -5.57
C LEU A 23 17.77 2.58 -6.51
N ARG A 24 17.30 2.64 -7.75
CA ARG A 24 17.38 1.57 -8.75
C ARG A 24 16.80 0.22 -8.26
N PRO A 25 15.59 0.17 -7.70
CA PRO A 25 15.05 -1.04 -7.11
C PRO A 25 14.39 -1.99 -8.14
N VAL A 26 14.24 -1.57 -9.40
CA VAL A 26 13.42 -2.28 -10.39
C VAL A 26 14.20 -2.57 -11.67
N ALA A 27 13.77 -3.62 -12.38
CA ALA A 27 14.37 -4.04 -13.65
C ALA A 27 13.53 -3.65 -14.88
N ASN A 28 12.32 -3.12 -14.71
CA ASN A 28 11.41 -2.80 -15.82
C ASN A 28 10.76 -1.41 -15.69
N GLY A 29 10.40 -0.82 -16.83
CA GLY A 29 9.84 0.51 -16.91
C GLY A 29 8.44 0.66 -16.31
N TYR A 30 7.57 -0.34 -16.43
CA TYR A 30 6.22 -0.27 -15.86
C TYR A 30 6.22 -0.24 -14.33
N SER A 31 7.10 -1.03 -13.71
CA SER A 31 7.30 -1.04 -12.26
C SER A 31 7.91 0.28 -11.80
N LEU A 32 8.83 0.86 -12.57
CA LEU A 32 9.33 2.21 -12.30
C LEU A 32 8.18 3.22 -12.30
N LEU A 33 7.32 3.23 -13.32
CA LEU A 33 6.20 4.18 -13.41
C LEU A 33 5.22 4.02 -12.23
N GLY A 34 4.82 2.79 -11.94
CA GLY A 34 3.89 2.48 -10.84
C GLY A 34 4.47 2.89 -9.48
N LEU A 35 5.69 2.44 -9.16
CA LEU A 35 6.33 2.79 -7.89
C LEU A 35 6.66 4.28 -7.78
N SER A 36 6.98 4.95 -8.88
CA SER A 36 7.23 6.40 -8.88
C SER A 36 5.99 7.16 -8.43
N MET A 37 4.81 6.83 -8.96
CA MET A 37 3.60 7.51 -8.53
C MET A 37 3.22 7.15 -7.09
N LEU A 38 3.35 5.88 -6.69
CA LEU A 38 3.09 5.46 -5.31
C LEU A 38 4.01 6.16 -4.31
N MET A 39 5.32 6.18 -4.55
CA MET A 39 6.29 6.88 -3.71
C MET A 39 5.99 8.39 -3.66
N GLY A 40 5.61 8.98 -4.80
CA GLY A 40 5.18 10.37 -4.90
C GLY A 40 4.01 10.72 -3.99
N LEU A 41 2.94 9.91 -4.05
CA LEU A 41 1.79 10.02 -3.15
C LEU A 41 2.22 9.88 -1.70
N GLY A 42 3.05 8.88 -1.39
CA GLY A 42 3.60 8.67 -0.05
C GLY A 42 4.32 9.89 0.51
N ILE A 43 5.35 10.36 -0.19
CA ILE A 43 6.22 11.46 0.28
C ILE A 43 5.48 12.81 0.31
N SER A 44 4.66 13.11 -0.71
CA SER A 44 3.90 14.36 -0.75
C SER A 44 2.88 14.50 0.38
N SER A 45 2.43 13.39 0.98
CA SER A 45 1.56 13.42 2.16
C SER A 45 2.23 14.04 3.40
N GLY A 46 3.55 14.13 3.44
CA GLY A 46 4.28 14.84 4.50
C GLY A 46 4.28 16.36 4.35
N LEU A 47 3.93 16.89 3.17
CA LEU A 47 4.02 18.32 2.89
C LEU A 47 3.12 19.19 3.78
N PRO A 48 1.85 18.84 4.08
CA PRO A 48 1.03 19.64 4.97
C PRO A 48 1.65 19.80 6.37
N PHE A 49 2.34 18.78 6.88
CA PHE A 49 3.07 18.87 8.15
C PHE A 49 4.27 19.82 8.05
N LEU A 50 5.00 19.81 6.93
CA LEU A 50 6.10 20.76 6.72
C LEU A 50 5.59 22.21 6.69
N LEU A 51 4.45 22.46 6.06
CA LEU A 51 3.82 23.78 6.06
C LEU A 51 3.38 24.18 7.48
N GLU A 52 2.74 23.28 8.20
CA GLU A 52 2.30 23.49 9.59
C GLU A 52 3.48 23.86 10.50
N PHE A 53 4.58 23.09 10.47
CA PHE A 53 5.76 23.35 11.31
C PHE A 53 6.58 24.56 10.89
N THR A 54 6.43 25.02 9.65
CA THR A 54 7.03 26.29 9.18
C THR A 54 6.10 27.48 9.40
N HIS A 55 4.94 27.26 10.06
CA HIS A 55 3.91 28.26 10.29
C HIS A 55 3.41 28.93 9.01
N LEU A 56 3.47 28.21 7.88
CA LEU A 56 2.89 28.62 6.62
C LEU A 56 1.44 28.13 6.56
N PRO A 57 0.50 28.96 6.05
CA PRO A 57 -0.90 28.56 5.97
C PRO A 57 -1.07 27.39 5.01
N ILE A 58 -1.95 26.44 5.37
CA ILE A 58 -2.37 25.34 4.49
C ILE A 58 -3.28 25.93 3.41
N ALA A 59 -2.62 26.40 2.35
CA ALA A 59 -3.23 27.10 1.24
C ALA A 59 -2.58 26.66 -0.08
N ARG A 60 -3.22 27.04 -1.20
CA ARG A 60 -2.82 26.60 -2.54
C ARG A 60 -1.38 26.98 -2.90
N ALA A 61 -0.99 28.24 -2.67
CA ALA A 61 0.33 28.73 -3.08
C ALA A 61 1.48 28.04 -2.30
N PRO A 62 1.50 27.99 -0.95
CA PRO A 62 2.51 27.26 -0.21
C PRO A 62 2.58 25.77 -0.59
N LEU A 63 1.42 25.14 -0.80
CA LEU A 63 1.35 23.74 -1.22
C LEU A 63 1.99 23.51 -2.59
N PHE A 64 1.64 24.29 -3.61
CA PHE A 64 2.18 24.11 -4.95
C PHE A 64 3.67 24.43 -5.04
N ILE A 65 4.13 25.47 -4.32
CA ILE A 65 5.55 25.79 -4.21
C ILE A 65 6.28 24.63 -3.52
N GLY A 66 5.75 24.11 -2.42
CA GLY A 66 6.33 22.97 -1.71
C GLY A 66 6.43 21.72 -2.58
N LEU A 67 5.39 21.39 -3.34
CA LEU A 67 5.40 20.26 -4.29
C LEU A 67 6.44 20.46 -5.40
N ALA A 68 6.53 21.67 -5.98
CA ALA A 68 7.54 21.98 -6.99
C ALA A 68 8.96 21.83 -6.43
N LEU A 69 9.21 22.35 -5.22
CA LEU A 69 10.51 22.24 -4.56
C LEU A 69 10.88 20.78 -4.29
N LEU A 70 9.96 19.98 -3.73
CA LEU A 70 10.19 18.55 -3.51
C LEU A 70 10.47 17.81 -4.83
N ALA A 71 9.73 18.11 -5.90
CA ALA A 71 9.95 17.53 -7.21
C ALA A 71 11.34 17.91 -7.75
N CYS A 72 11.70 19.19 -7.73
CA CYS A 72 13.02 19.66 -8.14
C CYS A 72 14.14 18.98 -7.35
N LEU A 73 14.04 18.95 -6.01
CA LEU A 73 15.03 18.30 -5.14
C LEU A 73 15.21 16.81 -5.46
N SER A 74 14.12 16.11 -5.75
CA SER A 74 14.16 14.70 -6.14
C SER A 74 14.87 14.47 -7.48
N LEU A 75 14.69 15.40 -8.44
CA LEU A 75 15.25 15.28 -9.79
C LEU A 75 16.73 15.69 -9.89
N ILE A 76 17.26 16.50 -8.98
CA ILE A 76 18.68 16.96 -9.00
C ILE A 76 19.66 15.77 -9.09
N GLY A 77 19.35 14.64 -8.47
CA GLY A 77 20.19 13.44 -8.45
C GLY A 77 20.19 12.60 -9.73
N LEU A 78 19.45 12.99 -10.77
CA LEU A 78 19.22 12.14 -11.96
C LEU A 78 20.23 12.33 -13.10
N ARG A 79 21.06 13.37 -13.06
CA ARG A 79 21.95 13.79 -14.18
C ARG A 79 22.81 12.66 -14.76
N HIS A 80 23.19 11.66 -13.96
CA HIS A 80 24.04 10.54 -14.36
C HIS A 80 23.30 9.19 -14.47
N ARG A 81 21.97 9.19 -14.52
CA ARG A 81 21.15 7.95 -14.51
C ARG A 81 20.58 7.56 -15.87
N GLY A 82 20.92 8.27 -16.95
CA GLY A 82 20.40 8.03 -18.29
C GLY A 82 20.62 6.60 -18.82
N ALA A 83 21.78 5.98 -18.55
CA ALA A 83 22.06 4.60 -18.97
C ALA A 83 21.11 3.58 -18.30
N TYR A 84 20.86 3.74 -16.99
CA TYR A 84 19.90 2.91 -16.26
C TYR A 84 18.47 3.12 -16.76
N LEU A 85 18.05 4.36 -17.00
CA LEU A 85 16.71 4.63 -17.55
C LEU A 85 16.55 3.99 -18.93
N ARG A 86 17.55 4.08 -19.81
CA ARG A 86 17.51 3.43 -21.13
C ARG A 86 17.39 1.91 -21.03
N SER A 87 18.02 1.27 -20.03
CA SER A 87 17.91 -0.19 -19.85
C SER A 87 16.55 -0.65 -19.35
N LEU A 88 15.72 0.23 -18.77
CA LEU A 88 14.39 -0.13 -18.27
C LEU A 88 13.29 -0.11 -19.34
N PHE A 89 13.51 0.59 -20.45
CA PHE A 89 12.54 0.78 -21.53
C PHE A 89 13.00 0.15 -22.87
N PRO A 90 13.52 -1.10 -22.92
CA PRO A 90 13.71 -1.77 -24.20
C PRO A 90 12.34 -2.06 -24.83
N ARG A 91 12.25 -2.04 -26.17
CA ARG A 91 10.99 -2.29 -26.89
C ARG A 91 10.30 -3.60 -26.45
N SER A 92 11.05 -4.64 -26.13
CA SER A 92 10.53 -5.94 -25.66
C SER A 92 9.75 -5.86 -24.34
N HIS A 93 10.02 -4.86 -23.49
CA HIS A 93 9.33 -4.68 -22.22
C HIS A 93 8.07 -3.83 -22.36
N LEU A 94 7.90 -3.15 -23.50
CA LEU A 94 6.78 -2.24 -23.77
C LEU A 94 5.75 -2.79 -24.75
N THR A 95 6.01 -3.96 -25.35
CA THR A 95 5.05 -4.60 -26.23
C THR A 95 3.90 -5.20 -25.44
N VAL A 96 2.69 -4.89 -25.87
CA VAL A 96 1.44 -5.52 -25.42
C VAL A 96 1.12 -6.63 -26.43
N ARG A 97 0.92 -7.85 -25.95
CA ARG A 97 0.52 -8.98 -26.78
C ARG A 97 -0.99 -8.93 -27.03
N LEU A 98 -1.44 -9.48 -28.16
CA LEU A 98 -2.88 -9.52 -28.49
C LEU A 98 -3.71 -10.22 -27.41
N GLY A 99 -3.18 -11.30 -26.81
CA GLY A 99 -3.82 -12.01 -25.70
C GLY A 99 -3.99 -11.18 -24.43
N GLU A 100 -3.35 -10.02 -24.32
CA GLU A 100 -3.46 -9.13 -23.16
C GLU A 100 -4.58 -8.09 -23.32
N LEU A 101 -5.02 -7.83 -24.56
CA LEU A 101 -6.05 -6.83 -24.86
C LEU A 101 -7.37 -7.06 -24.12
N PRO A 102 -7.89 -8.29 -23.98
CA PRO A 102 -9.13 -8.51 -23.21
C PRO A 102 -8.99 -8.08 -21.75
N PHE A 103 -7.85 -8.40 -21.12
CA PHE A 103 -7.59 -8.03 -19.72
C PHE A 103 -7.41 -6.52 -19.57
N LEU A 104 -6.67 -5.88 -20.49
CA LEU A 104 -6.48 -4.43 -20.48
C LEU A 104 -7.81 -3.69 -20.72
N ALA A 105 -8.67 -4.17 -21.62
CA ALA A 105 -9.99 -3.59 -21.86
C ALA A 105 -10.88 -3.71 -20.62
N PHE A 106 -10.92 -4.89 -19.99
CA PHE A 106 -11.66 -5.12 -18.75
C PHE A 106 -11.16 -4.22 -17.61
N TRP A 107 -9.85 -4.13 -17.43
CA TRP A 107 -9.24 -3.23 -16.45
C TRP A 107 -9.52 -1.76 -16.75
N GLY A 108 -9.42 -1.34 -18.00
CA GLY A 108 -9.76 0.01 -18.43
C GLY A 108 -11.20 0.37 -18.07
N TYR A 109 -12.14 -0.55 -18.26
CA TYR A 109 -13.53 -0.39 -17.87
C TYR A 109 -13.71 -0.25 -16.35
N LEU A 110 -13.12 -1.14 -15.56
CA LEU A 110 -13.19 -1.08 -14.09
C LEU A 110 -12.57 0.21 -13.52
N LEU A 111 -11.41 0.60 -14.04
CA LEU A 111 -10.72 1.83 -13.67
C LEU A 111 -11.51 3.07 -14.08
N PHE A 112 -12.20 3.03 -15.23
CA PHE A 112 -13.11 4.10 -15.64
C PHE A 112 -14.25 4.26 -14.63
N ILE A 113 -14.89 3.17 -14.20
CA ILE A 113 -15.93 3.22 -13.15
C ILE A 113 -15.36 3.83 -11.86
N SER A 114 -14.17 3.39 -11.44
CA SER A 114 -13.51 3.91 -10.25
C SER A 114 -13.22 5.41 -10.36
N ALA A 115 -12.65 5.85 -11.48
CA ALA A 115 -12.37 7.26 -11.79
C ALA A 115 -13.65 8.09 -11.79
N TRP A 116 -14.70 7.60 -12.45
CA TRP A 116 -16.00 8.25 -12.54
C TRP A 116 -16.65 8.39 -11.15
N LYS A 117 -16.65 7.34 -10.33
CA LYS A 117 -17.17 7.42 -8.96
C LYS A 117 -16.38 8.38 -8.07
N CYS A 118 -15.04 8.34 -8.13
CA CYS A 118 -14.19 9.26 -7.38
C CYS A 118 -14.38 10.73 -7.77
N ALA A 119 -14.69 10.98 -9.05
CA ALA A 119 -14.92 12.31 -9.59
C ALA A 119 -16.31 12.86 -9.17
N TRP A 120 -17.37 12.09 -9.40
CA TRP A 120 -18.73 12.64 -9.38
C TRP A 120 -19.50 12.43 -8.08
N TYR A 121 -19.10 11.50 -7.21
CA TYR A 121 -19.86 11.17 -6.01
C TYR A 121 -19.13 11.61 -4.73
N PRO A 122 -19.86 12.10 -3.70
CA PRO A 122 -19.29 12.47 -2.41
C PRO A 122 -18.82 11.23 -1.61
N ASN A 123 -18.09 11.45 -0.52
CA ASN A 123 -17.77 10.37 0.41
C ASN A 123 -19.05 9.96 1.14
N LEU A 124 -19.37 8.67 1.09
CA LEU A 124 -20.55 8.08 1.72
C LEU A 124 -20.23 7.27 2.98
N PRO A 125 -19.07 6.57 3.11
CA PRO A 125 -18.78 5.83 4.32
C PRO A 125 -18.64 6.73 5.54
N PHE A 126 -19.32 6.36 6.63
CA PHE A 126 -19.26 7.06 7.91
C PHE A 126 -17.81 7.33 8.34
N ASP A 127 -16.96 6.30 8.36
CA ASP A 127 -15.56 6.42 8.80
C ASP A 127 -14.73 7.43 7.99
N THR A 128 -15.07 7.62 6.71
CA THR A 128 -14.43 8.61 5.86
C THR A 128 -14.92 10.00 6.24
N ILE A 129 -16.24 10.17 6.36
CA ILE A 129 -16.91 11.44 6.66
C ILE A 129 -16.47 11.96 8.02
N VAL A 130 -16.45 11.12 9.07
CA VAL A 130 -16.06 11.54 10.43
C VAL A 130 -14.57 11.41 10.73
N GLY A 131 -13.77 11.08 9.73
CA GLY A 131 -12.33 10.85 9.88
C GLY A 131 -11.53 11.68 8.87
N PRO A 132 -10.86 11.06 7.88
CA PRO A 132 -9.97 11.76 6.95
C PRO A 132 -10.59 12.96 6.22
N ASP A 133 -11.87 12.87 5.83
CA ASP A 133 -12.54 13.92 5.06
C ASP A 133 -12.86 15.14 5.93
N LEU A 134 -13.29 14.91 7.19
CA LEU A 134 -13.50 15.94 8.19
C LEU A 134 -12.21 16.69 8.49
N VAL A 135 -11.15 15.95 8.84
CA VAL A 135 -9.84 16.53 9.17
C VAL A 135 -9.33 17.36 8.00
N ALA A 136 -9.44 16.85 6.76
CA ALA A 136 -8.98 17.57 5.59
C ALA A 136 -9.80 18.84 5.29
N THR A 137 -11.14 18.75 5.37
CA THR A 137 -12.03 19.87 5.09
C THR A 137 -11.78 21.03 6.06
N PHE A 138 -11.64 20.73 7.36
CA PHE A 138 -11.35 21.75 8.36
C PHE A 138 -9.92 22.28 8.23
N ALA A 139 -8.93 21.44 7.93
CA ALA A 139 -7.57 21.90 7.73
C ALA A 139 -7.43 22.87 6.54
N VAL A 140 -8.16 22.62 5.46
CA VAL A 140 -8.20 23.52 4.29
C VAL A 140 -8.95 24.81 4.61
N LYS A 141 -10.07 24.74 5.34
CA LYS A 141 -10.90 25.90 5.68
C LYS A 141 -10.22 26.83 6.70
N GLU A 142 -9.50 26.26 7.67
CA GLU A 142 -8.85 27.00 8.76
C GLU A 142 -7.38 27.27 8.49
N HIS A 143 -6.84 26.75 7.37
CA HIS A 143 -5.45 26.91 6.96
C HIS A 143 -4.42 26.35 7.96
N THR A 144 -4.80 25.37 8.80
CA THR A 144 -3.92 24.70 9.79
C THR A 144 -4.32 23.24 9.99
N LEU A 145 -3.35 22.36 10.25
CA LEU A 145 -3.62 20.96 10.64
C LEU A 145 -4.17 20.86 12.06
N VAL A 146 -3.84 21.81 12.94
CA VAL A 146 -4.36 21.90 14.31
C VAL A 146 -5.72 22.60 14.29
N SER A 147 -6.66 21.96 13.60
CA SER A 147 -7.99 22.51 13.37
C SER A 147 -8.93 22.32 14.56
N SER A 148 -10.07 23.01 14.49
CA SER A 148 -11.17 22.93 15.45
C SER A 148 -11.73 21.51 15.65
N VAL A 149 -11.48 20.60 14.70
CA VAL A 149 -11.78 19.17 14.82
C VAL A 149 -11.22 18.60 16.13
N PHE A 150 -9.94 18.89 16.43
CA PHE A 150 -9.24 18.34 17.58
C PHE A 150 -9.50 19.09 18.90
N THR A 151 -10.00 20.32 18.84
CA THR A 151 -10.10 21.20 20.03
C THR A 151 -11.53 21.48 20.46
N SER A 152 -12.42 21.89 19.55
CA SER A 152 -13.77 22.34 19.91
C SER A 152 -14.87 21.36 19.48
N HIS A 153 -14.67 20.59 18.41
CA HIS A 153 -15.69 19.68 17.88
C HIS A 153 -15.63 18.27 18.47
N LEU A 154 -14.48 17.59 18.49
CA LEU A 154 -14.41 16.23 19.05
C LEU A 154 -14.78 16.14 20.54
N PRO A 155 -14.31 17.08 21.41
CA PRO A 155 -14.65 17.00 22.84
C PRO A 155 -16.13 17.30 23.15
N SER A 156 -16.85 17.97 22.24
CA SER A 156 -18.23 18.41 22.48
C SER A 156 -19.29 17.60 21.72
N VAL A 157 -18.95 16.92 20.62
CA VAL A 157 -19.94 16.31 19.71
C VAL A 157 -19.87 14.78 19.64
N SER A 158 -18.76 14.12 19.99
CA SER A 158 -18.73 12.64 19.92
C SER A 158 -17.76 11.98 20.89
N VAL A 159 -18.32 11.30 21.88
CA VAL A 159 -17.66 10.23 22.66
C VAL A 159 -17.48 8.95 21.81
N PHE A 160 -17.81 8.97 20.51
CA PHE A 160 -18.06 7.77 19.70
C PHE A 160 -17.16 7.59 18.47
N SER A 161 -16.18 8.45 18.19
CA SER A 161 -15.36 8.34 16.97
C SER A 161 -13.87 8.62 17.21
N ASN A 162 -13.05 7.56 17.12
CA ASN A 162 -11.59 7.63 17.13
C ASN A 162 -10.99 7.88 15.72
N GLN A 163 -11.85 8.01 14.71
CA GLN A 163 -11.50 8.07 13.29
C GLN A 163 -10.62 9.29 12.92
N PRO A 164 -10.78 10.49 13.52
CA PRO A 164 -9.86 11.61 13.27
C PRO A 164 -8.42 11.35 13.71
N PHE A 165 -8.20 10.38 14.60
CA PHE A 165 -6.86 9.98 15.07
C PHE A 165 -6.23 8.88 14.21
N TYR A 166 -6.91 8.41 13.16
CA TYR A 166 -6.34 7.48 12.21
C TYR A 166 -5.08 8.05 11.56
N ALA A 167 -4.24 7.15 11.03
CA ALA A 167 -2.98 7.55 10.44
C ALA A 167 -3.22 8.57 9.29
N PRO A 168 -2.33 9.55 9.15
CA PRO A 168 -2.69 10.80 8.51
C PRO A 168 -2.65 10.75 6.99
N PHE A 169 -2.05 9.74 6.37
CA PHE A 169 -1.85 9.69 4.91
C PHE A 169 -3.12 10.05 4.11
N THR A 170 -4.25 9.40 4.41
CA THR A 170 -5.50 9.61 3.68
C THR A 170 -6.03 11.02 3.86
N ALA A 171 -5.95 11.58 5.08
CA ALA A 171 -6.35 12.95 5.36
C ALA A 171 -5.44 13.94 4.62
N MET A 172 -4.12 13.71 4.60
CA MET A 172 -3.17 14.58 3.92
C MET A 172 -3.36 14.55 2.40
N GLN A 173 -3.60 13.38 1.81
CA GLN A 173 -3.96 13.31 0.39
C GLN A 173 -5.27 14.06 0.10
N GLN A 174 -6.28 13.94 0.97
CA GLN A 174 -7.50 14.75 0.84
C GLN A 174 -7.21 16.26 0.91
N VAL A 175 -6.36 16.73 1.84
CA VAL A 175 -5.95 18.16 1.92
C VAL A 175 -5.33 18.63 0.59
N LEU A 176 -4.36 17.88 0.05
CA LEU A 176 -3.68 18.23 -1.20
C LEU A 176 -4.68 18.39 -2.35
N TYR A 177 -5.61 17.45 -2.48
CA TYR A 177 -6.52 17.40 -3.61
C TYR A 177 -7.76 18.29 -3.46
N LEU A 178 -8.21 18.57 -2.23
CA LEU A 178 -9.24 19.59 -1.99
C LEU A 178 -8.70 20.99 -2.37
N LEU A 179 -7.46 21.30 -1.98
CA LEU A 179 -6.79 22.54 -2.40
C LEU A 179 -6.60 22.62 -3.92
N ALA A 180 -6.30 21.50 -4.57
CA ALA A 180 -6.11 21.46 -6.02
C ALA A 180 -7.43 21.53 -6.80
N ALA A 181 -8.51 20.96 -6.27
CA ALA A 181 -9.83 20.96 -6.89
C ALA A 181 -10.56 22.30 -6.72
N ASP A 182 -10.25 23.06 -5.68
CA ASP A 182 -10.83 24.38 -5.39
C ASP A 182 -12.37 24.35 -5.26
N GLY A 183 -12.94 23.19 -4.93
CA GLY A 183 -14.39 23.00 -4.80
C GLY A 183 -15.18 23.08 -6.13
N VAL A 184 -14.52 23.15 -7.29
CA VAL A 184 -15.20 23.35 -8.58
C VAL A 184 -15.17 22.09 -9.45
N GLY A 185 -16.34 21.75 -10.01
CA GLY A 185 -16.48 20.74 -11.05
C GLY A 185 -16.39 19.29 -10.56
N PRO A 186 -16.14 18.34 -11.46
CA PRO A 186 -16.21 16.90 -11.18
C PRO A 186 -15.04 16.37 -10.34
N TYR A 187 -14.29 17.23 -9.64
CA TYR A 187 -13.21 16.81 -8.77
C TYR A 187 -13.33 17.44 -7.37
N ALA A 188 -14.46 18.08 -7.07
CA ALA A 188 -14.69 18.83 -5.84
C ALA A 188 -14.48 18.01 -4.55
N PHE A 189 -14.57 16.68 -4.63
CA PHE A 189 -14.43 15.78 -3.49
C PHE A 189 -12.99 15.32 -3.21
N GLY A 190 -12.02 15.75 -4.01
CA GLY A 190 -10.60 15.52 -3.75
C GLY A 190 -10.10 14.06 -3.87
N LYS A 191 -10.89 13.11 -4.37
CA LYS A 191 -10.58 11.67 -4.26
C LYS A 191 -9.75 11.07 -5.38
N ILE A 192 -9.44 11.84 -6.42
CA ILE A 192 -8.85 11.31 -7.66
C ILE A 192 -7.50 10.62 -7.40
N TRP A 193 -6.78 10.99 -6.34
CA TRP A 193 -5.55 10.34 -5.90
C TRP A 193 -5.73 8.85 -5.62
N LEU A 194 -6.90 8.40 -5.15
CA LEU A 194 -7.17 7.00 -4.85
C LEU A 194 -7.17 6.18 -6.15
N THR A 195 -7.84 6.68 -7.19
CA THR A 195 -7.83 6.04 -8.50
C THR A 195 -6.42 5.96 -9.07
N ILE A 196 -5.64 7.03 -8.92
CA ILE A 196 -4.25 7.03 -9.38
C ILE A 196 -3.40 6.04 -8.58
N LEU A 197 -3.63 5.91 -7.27
CA LEU A 197 -3.00 4.90 -6.44
C LEU A 197 -3.34 3.48 -6.92
N VAL A 198 -4.61 3.19 -7.21
CA VAL A 198 -5.08 1.90 -7.74
C VAL A 198 -4.40 1.58 -9.07
N ILE A 199 -4.40 2.52 -10.01
CA ILE A 199 -3.75 2.37 -11.32
C ILE A 199 -2.25 2.10 -11.15
N SER A 200 -1.59 2.89 -10.32
CA SER A 200 -0.14 2.83 -10.12
C SER A 200 0.28 1.51 -9.48
N PHE A 201 -0.46 1.04 -8.47
CA PHE A 201 -0.23 -0.25 -7.84
C PHE A 201 -0.56 -1.41 -8.77
N GLY A 202 -1.67 -1.35 -9.51
CA GLY A 202 -2.04 -2.35 -10.50
C GLY A 202 -0.99 -2.51 -11.59
N LEU A 203 -0.46 -1.37 -12.11
CA LEU A 203 0.63 -1.36 -13.07
C LEU A 203 1.91 -1.99 -12.52
N PHE A 204 2.29 -1.66 -11.28
CA PHE A 204 3.44 -2.25 -10.60
C PHE A 204 3.26 -3.78 -10.43
N MET A 205 2.13 -4.21 -9.88
CA MET A 205 1.83 -5.62 -9.64
C MET A 205 1.82 -6.44 -10.93
N TYR A 206 1.15 -5.95 -11.97
CA TYR A 206 1.14 -6.61 -13.27
C TYR A 206 2.55 -6.72 -13.85
N ALA A 207 3.37 -5.66 -13.72
CA ALA A 207 4.73 -5.66 -14.23
C ALA A 207 5.64 -6.63 -13.48
N GLU A 208 5.55 -6.71 -12.16
CA GLU A 208 6.31 -7.66 -11.33
C GLU A 208 5.86 -9.12 -11.52
N LEU A 209 4.58 -9.35 -11.83
CA LEU A 209 4.14 -10.68 -12.25
C LEU A 209 4.68 -11.02 -13.64
N ARG A 210 4.62 -10.08 -14.59
CA ARG A 210 5.08 -10.29 -15.97
C ARG A 210 6.59 -10.56 -16.08
N THR A 211 7.40 -10.11 -15.12
CA THR A 211 8.83 -10.46 -15.11
C THR A 211 9.09 -11.92 -14.73
N GLN A 212 8.17 -12.55 -14.01
CA GLN A 212 8.31 -13.92 -13.52
C GLN A 212 7.53 -14.93 -14.37
N ILE A 213 6.33 -14.56 -14.83
CA ILE A 213 5.40 -15.44 -15.52
C ILE A 213 4.89 -14.83 -16.83
N HIS A 214 4.29 -15.67 -17.67
CA HIS A 214 3.73 -15.26 -18.95
C HIS A 214 2.77 -14.07 -18.82
N PRO A 215 2.83 -13.05 -19.71
CA PRO A 215 1.99 -11.86 -19.62
C PRO A 215 0.48 -12.16 -19.58
N LEU A 216 0.03 -13.21 -20.28
CA LEU A 216 -1.36 -13.70 -20.23
C LEU A 216 -1.76 -14.18 -18.83
N LEU A 217 -0.88 -14.91 -18.14
CA LEU A 217 -1.13 -15.38 -16.77
C LEU A 217 -1.11 -14.22 -15.78
N ALA A 218 -0.18 -13.27 -15.95
CA ALA A 218 -0.15 -12.04 -15.15
C ALA A 218 -1.44 -11.24 -15.31
N GLY A 219 -1.91 -11.04 -16.55
CA GLY A 219 -3.18 -10.37 -16.85
C GLY A 219 -4.39 -11.09 -16.25
N LEU A 220 -4.41 -12.43 -16.31
CA LEU A 220 -5.45 -13.25 -15.69
C LEU A 220 -5.48 -13.08 -14.16
N LEU A 221 -4.33 -13.21 -13.48
CA LEU A 221 -4.24 -13.07 -12.02
C LEU A 221 -4.73 -11.69 -11.56
N ILE A 222 -4.28 -10.63 -12.23
CA ILE A 222 -4.65 -9.26 -11.92
C ILE A 222 -6.15 -9.04 -12.19
N THR A 223 -6.71 -9.63 -13.25
CA THR A 223 -8.16 -9.60 -13.53
C THR A 223 -8.98 -10.32 -12.47
N LEU A 224 -8.56 -11.53 -12.07
CA LEU A 224 -9.21 -12.30 -11.01
C LEU A 224 -9.18 -11.53 -9.68
N LEU A 225 -8.07 -10.86 -9.38
CA LEU A 225 -7.96 -10.00 -8.21
C LEU A 225 -8.99 -8.86 -8.25
N ALA A 226 -9.09 -8.14 -9.37
CA ALA A 226 -10.04 -7.03 -9.51
C ALA A 226 -11.52 -7.45 -9.43
N CYS A 227 -11.82 -8.71 -9.68
CA CYS A 227 -13.16 -9.26 -9.53
C CYS A 227 -13.51 -9.65 -8.09
N SER A 228 -12.60 -9.47 -7.13
CA SER A 228 -12.91 -9.61 -5.70
C SER A 228 -13.83 -8.45 -5.28
N PRO A 229 -15.09 -8.69 -4.89
CA PRO A 229 -16.10 -7.64 -4.76
C PRO A 229 -15.73 -6.53 -3.78
N GLU A 230 -15.28 -6.91 -2.58
CA GLU A 230 -14.90 -5.97 -1.53
C GLU A 230 -13.67 -5.16 -1.92
N LEU A 231 -12.68 -5.83 -2.51
CA LEU A 231 -11.45 -5.23 -3.00
C LEU A 231 -11.77 -4.15 -4.06
N PHE A 232 -12.61 -4.48 -5.04
CA PHE A 232 -13.03 -3.52 -6.07
C PHE A 232 -13.86 -2.36 -5.50
N ALA A 233 -14.78 -2.62 -4.56
CA ALA A 233 -15.58 -1.57 -3.95
C ALA A 233 -14.68 -0.48 -3.32
N TYR A 234 -13.55 -0.88 -2.74
CA TYR A 234 -12.61 0.01 -2.08
C TYR A 234 -11.73 0.83 -3.02
N THR A 235 -11.76 0.61 -4.33
CA THR A 235 -10.98 1.42 -5.29
C THR A 235 -11.53 2.85 -5.43
N PHE A 236 -12.75 3.09 -4.95
CA PHE A 236 -13.42 4.40 -4.97
C PHE A 236 -13.96 4.84 -3.59
N LEU A 237 -13.66 4.08 -2.53
CA LEU A 237 -13.97 4.46 -1.15
C LEU A 237 -12.70 5.02 -0.49
N VAL A 238 -12.74 6.29 -0.08
CA VAL A 238 -11.61 6.96 0.56
C VAL A 238 -11.42 6.43 1.97
N GLN A 239 -10.71 5.31 2.07
CA GLN A 239 -10.33 4.66 3.32
C GLN A 239 -8.82 4.38 3.32
N THR A 240 -8.27 4.06 4.48
CA THR A 240 -6.83 3.81 4.65
C THR A 240 -6.41 2.45 4.12
N ASP A 241 -7.34 1.52 3.95
CA ASP A 241 -7.07 0.08 3.75
C ASP A 241 -6.41 -0.22 2.42
N TRP A 242 -6.93 0.36 1.34
CA TRP A 242 -6.40 0.14 -0.01
C TRP A 242 -4.97 0.66 -0.16
N ALA A 243 -4.74 1.91 0.23
CA ALA A 243 -3.43 2.56 0.19
C ALA A 243 -2.42 1.80 1.07
N ASN A 244 -2.84 1.40 2.26
CA ASN A 244 -2.02 0.64 3.18
C ASN A 244 -1.59 -0.71 2.61
N ALA A 245 -2.53 -1.44 2.00
CA ALA A 245 -2.25 -2.72 1.38
C ALA A 245 -1.33 -2.57 0.15
N ALA A 246 -1.56 -1.55 -0.69
CA ALA A 246 -0.70 -1.26 -1.84
C ALA A 246 0.76 -0.96 -1.43
N PHE A 247 0.97 -0.08 -0.45
CA PHE A 247 2.31 0.21 0.06
C PHE A 247 2.93 -0.98 0.76
N PHE A 248 2.15 -1.75 1.53
CA PHE A 248 2.63 -2.94 2.22
C PHE A 248 3.15 -3.98 1.24
N VAL A 249 2.34 -4.34 0.24
CA VAL A 249 2.70 -5.37 -0.74
C VAL A 249 3.85 -4.91 -1.64
N ALA A 250 3.87 -3.65 -2.09
CA ALA A 250 5.03 -3.12 -2.80
C ALA A 250 6.31 -3.22 -1.95
N GLY A 251 6.21 -2.92 -0.65
CA GLY A 251 7.30 -3.06 0.30
C GLY A 251 7.78 -4.51 0.45
N VAL A 252 6.86 -5.46 0.60
CA VAL A 252 7.15 -6.89 0.71
C VAL A 252 7.80 -7.43 -0.56
N VAL A 253 7.26 -7.11 -1.74
CA VAL A 253 7.81 -7.56 -3.03
C VAL A 253 9.24 -7.05 -3.21
N LEU A 254 9.50 -5.77 -2.95
CA LEU A 254 10.85 -5.20 -3.05
C LEU A 254 11.80 -5.78 -2.00
N LEU A 255 11.31 -6.09 -0.80
CA LEU A 255 12.11 -6.78 0.21
C LEU A 255 12.46 -8.20 -0.24
N GLN A 256 11.55 -8.91 -0.90
CA GLN A 256 11.83 -10.22 -1.48
C GLN A 256 12.88 -10.14 -2.60
N THR A 257 12.79 -9.13 -3.47
CA THR A 257 13.85 -8.85 -4.47
C THR A 257 15.20 -8.64 -3.79
N TYR A 258 15.23 -7.92 -2.66
CA TYR A 258 16.47 -7.78 -1.88
C TYR A 258 16.97 -9.10 -1.31
N LEU A 259 16.09 -9.93 -0.75
CA LEU A 259 16.49 -11.22 -0.18
C LEU A 259 17.09 -12.15 -1.26
N ASN A 260 16.52 -12.14 -2.46
CA ASN A 260 16.96 -12.95 -3.58
C ASN A 260 18.23 -12.39 -4.25
N ASP A 261 18.23 -11.11 -4.62
CA ASP A 261 19.27 -10.51 -5.48
C ASP A 261 20.31 -9.68 -4.71
N GLN A 262 20.14 -9.51 -3.39
CA GLN A 262 21.00 -8.71 -2.51
C GLN A 262 21.16 -7.24 -2.96
N GLN A 263 20.18 -6.72 -3.71
CA GLN A 263 20.17 -5.35 -4.21
C GLN A 263 19.79 -4.34 -3.11
N ARG A 264 20.76 -3.53 -2.67
CA ARG A 264 20.55 -2.47 -1.65
C ARG A 264 19.49 -1.45 -2.02
N GLY A 265 19.32 -1.19 -3.32
CA GLY A 265 18.26 -0.34 -3.85
C GLY A 265 16.86 -0.84 -3.52
N ALA A 266 16.63 -2.13 -3.77
CA ALA A 266 15.37 -2.80 -3.46
C ALA A 266 15.10 -2.84 -1.95
N PHE A 267 16.12 -3.08 -1.13
CA PHE A 267 15.98 -3.01 0.34
C PHE A 267 15.51 -1.63 0.82
N THR A 268 16.20 -0.58 0.38
CA THR A 268 15.89 0.80 0.80
C THR A 268 14.50 1.20 0.32
N ALA A 269 14.15 0.88 -0.92
CA ALA A 269 12.82 1.16 -1.46
C ALA A 269 11.73 0.37 -0.71
N GLY A 270 11.95 -0.93 -0.47
CA GLY A 270 11.03 -1.79 0.28
C GLY A 270 10.78 -1.28 1.70
N MET A 271 11.84 -0.89 2.40
CA MET A 271 11.77 -0.27 3.73
C MET A 271 10.97 1.04 3.71
N LEU A 272 11.19 1.91 2.72
CA LEU A 272 10.42 3.16 2.59
C LEU A 272 8.94 2.88 2.32
N PHE A 273 8.61 1.90 1.46
CA PHE A 273 7.23 1.51 1.21
C PHE A 273 6.55 0.89 2.43
N LEU A 274 7.25 0.08 3.21
CA LEU A 274 6.75 -0.44 4.49
C LEU A 274 6.55 0.67 5.53
N ALA A 275 7.43 1.66 5.57
CA ALA A 275 7.25 2.85 6.41
C ALA A 275 6.03 3.68 5.95
N LEU A 276 5.83 3.88 4.64
CA LEU A 276 4.62 4.51 4.10
C LEU A 276 3.35 3.69 4.38
N SER A 277 3.47 2.36 4.47
CA SER A 277 2.38 1.52 4.96
C SER A 277 2.10 1.81 6.45
N CYS A 278 3.11 1.95 7.30
CA CYS A 278 2.91 2.36 8.70
C CYS A 278 2.32 3.79 8.83
N TRP A 279 2.60 4.66 7.85
CA TRP A 279 2.04 6.01 7.73
C TRP A 279 0.56 6.04 7.29
N THR A 280 0.09 4.97 6.64
CA THR A 280 -1.31 4.82 6.23
C THR A 280 -2.17 4.12 7.26
N ARG A 281 -1.61 3.16 8.01
CA ARG A 281 -2.25 2.53 9.17
C ARG A 281 -1.18 2.17 10.20
N THR A 282 -1.36 2.63 11.44
CA THR A 282 -0.34 2.55 12.48
C THR A 282 -0.10 1.13 12.96
N GLU A 283 -1.12 0.26 12.96
CA GLU A 283 -0.98 -1.13 13.38
C GLU A 283 -0.14 -1.97 12.42
N THR A 284 0.13 -1.49 11.19
CA THR A 284 1.04 -2.18 10.26
C THR A 284 2.42 -2.40 10.87
N ILE A 285 2.85 -1.58 11.82
CA ILE A 285 4.13 -1.75 12.53
C ILE A 285 4.25 -3.13 13.18
N LEU A 286 3.14 -3.73 13.59
CA LEU A 286 3.10 -5.05 14.21
C LEU A 286 3.50 -6.16 13.24
N PHE A 287 3.37 -5.95 11.93
CA PHE A 287 3.74 -6.92 10.89
C PHE A 287 5.20 -6.79 10.43
N ILE A 288 5.85 -5.64 10.66
CA ILE A 288 7.24 -5.40 10.25
C ILE A 288 8.24 -6.41 10.84
N PRO A 289 8.09 -6.89 12.10
CA PRO A 289 8.94 -7.95 12.64
C PRO A 289 9.02 -9.21 11.78
N ILE A 290 7.99 -9.56 10.99
CA ILE A 290 8.04 -10.69 10.05
C ILE A 290 9.17 -10.48 9.04
N GLY A 291 9.27 -9.28 8.45
CA GLY A 291 10.30 -8.94 7.49
C GLY A 291 11.70 -8.95 8.10
N SER A 292 11.85 -8.40 9.30
CA SER A 292 13.11 -8.44 10.05
C SER A 292 13.55 -9.87 10.38
N LEU A 293 12.62 -10.75 10.77
CA LEU A 293 12.89 -12.17 10.98
C LEU A 293 13.33 -12.86 9.69
N LEU A 294 12.68 -12.58 8.55
CA LEU A 294 13.07 -13.14 7.25
C LEU A 294 14.48 -12.67 6.82
N ILE A 295 14.81 -11.39 7.01
CA ILE A 295 16.16 -10.87 6.74
C ILE A 295 17.18 -11.66 7.57
N VAL A 296 16.96 -11.78 8.88
CA VAL A 296 17.88 -12.53 9.75
C VAL A 296 17.96 -13.99 9.32
N ALA A 297 16.82 -14.68 9.17
CA ALA A 297 16.79 -16.10 8.84
C ALA A 297 17.53 -16.44 7.55
N GLN A 298 17.42 -15.61 6.51
CA GLN A 298 18.00 -15.89 5.20
C GLN A 298 19.42 -15.37 5.03
N THR A 299 19.83 -14.32 5.76
CA THR A 299 21.13 -13.66 5.54
C THR A 299 22.13 -13.85 6.67
N VAL A 300 21.71 -14.28 7.87
CA VAL A 300 22.58 -14.37 9.05
C VAL A 300 23.73 -15.36 8.89
N ALA A 301 23.49 -16.49 8.22
CA ALA A 301 24.49 -17.53 8.03
C ALA A 301 25.69 -17.05 7.20
N ALA A 302 25.44 -16.16 6.22
CA ALA A 302 26.47 -15.60 5.37
C ALA A 302 27.04 -14.28 5.91
N ARG A 303 26.20 -13.40 6.48
CA ARG A 303 26.55 -12.01 6.82
C ARG A 303 25.87 -11.54 8.10
N ARG A 304 26.19 -12.17 9.23
CA ARG A 304 25.55 -11.93 10.55
C ARG A 304 25.39 -10.44 10.92
N ILE A 305 26.46 -9.65 10.82
CA ILE A 305 26.43 -8.23 11.23
C ILE A 305 25.46 -7.43 10.34
N LEU A 306 25.57 -7.61 9.02
CA LEU A 306 24.70 -6.92 8.06
C LEU A 306 23.23 -7.34 8.22
N ALA A 307 22.97 -8.64 8.44
CA ALA A 307 21.62 -9.15 8.68
C ALA A 307 20.94 -8.46 9.87
N ILE A 308 21.66 -8.32 11.00
CA ILE A 308 21.15 -7.66 12.20
C ILE A 308 20.97 -6.17 11.95
N GLN A 309 21.93 -5.51 11.28
CA GLN A 309 21.84 -4.09 10.93
C GLN A 309 20.64 -3.80 10.04
N ASP A 310 20.45 -4.59 8.98
CA ASP A 310 19.35 -4.42 8.03
C ASP A 310 17.99 -4.68 8.69
N ALA A 311 17.90 -5.73 9.53
CA ALA A 311 16.68 -6.02 10.30
C ALA A 311 16.35 -4.91 11.32
N ALA A 312 17.35 -4.36 12.00
CA ALA A 312 17.19 -3.25 12.95
C ALA A 312 16.83 -1.94 12.22
N LEU A 313 17.45 -1.66 11.08
CA LEU A 313 17.15 -0.47 10.28
C LEU A 313 15.71 -0.51 9.76
N LEU A 314 15.24 -1.67 9.30
CA LEU A 314 13.86 -1.86 8.88
C LEU A 314 12.87 -1.52 10.00
N LEU A 315 13.09 -2.04 11.22
CA LEU A 315 12.25 -1.74 12.39
C LEU A 315 12.28 -0.27 12.75
N LEU A 316 13.48 0.32 12.79
CA LEU A 316 13.67 1.72 13.16
C LEU A 316 12.94 2.65 12.19
N VAL A 317 13.17 2.48 10.88
CA VAL A 317 12.58 3.35 9.85
C VAL A 317 11.07 3.20 9.80
N CYS A 318 10.53 1.99 9.93
CA CYS A 318 9.07 1.78 9.96
C CYS A 318 8.41 2.31 11.25
N SER A 319 9.17 2.43 12.35
CA SER A 319 8.67 3.01 13.59
C SER A 319 8.53 4.53 13.51
N ILE A 320 9.34 5.22 12.69
CA ILE A 320 9.34 6.68 12.59
C ILE A 320 7.95 7.26 12.30
N PRO A 321 7.20 6.81 11.26
CA PRO A 321 5.86 7.35 10.98
C PRO A 321 4.87 7.15 12.13
N VAL A 322 4.95 6.01 12.83
CA VAL A 322 4.04 5.69 13.95
C VAL A 322 4.36 6.56 15.16
N LEU A 323 5.65 6.68 15.52
CA LEU A 323 6.08 7.51 16.64
C LEU A 323 5.83 8.99 16.37
N PHE A 324 6.14 9.44 15.16
CA PHE A 324 5.89 10.81 14.72
C PHE A 324 4.40 11.17 14.81
N TRP A 325 3.50 10.35 14.25
CA TRP A 325 2.07 10.64 14.30
C TRP A 325 1.51 10.61 15.73
N ASN A 326 1.70 9.49 16.44
CA ASN A 326 1.00 9.26 17.71
C ASN A 326 1.60 10.05 18.87
N TYR A 327 2.92 10.21 18.92
CA TYR A 327 3.61 10.87 20.04
C TYR A 327 4.11 12.26 19.67
N GLY A 328 4.69 12.42 18.49
CA GLY A 328 5.20 13.72 18.04
C GLY A 328 4.07 14.72 17.78
N PHE A 329 3.19 14.39 16.84
CA PHE A 329 2.13 15.30 16.39
C PHE A 329 0.92 15.28 17.32
N LEU A 330 0.26 14.14 17.51
CA LEU A 330 -0.99 14.07 18.27
C LEU A 330 -0.80 14.42 19.75
N ARG A 331 0.20 13.86 20.44
CA ARG A 331 0.42 14.14 21.88
C ARG A 331 1.32 15.34 22.15
N GLY A 332 2.25 15.65 21.25
CA GLY A 332 3.26 16.68 21.47
C GLY A 332 2.92 18.04 20.87
N TYR A 333 2.19 18.08 19.75
CA TYR A 333 1.91 19.32 19.01
C TYR A 333 0.44 19.72 19.07
N VAL A 334 -0.49 18.76 18.98
CA VAL A 334 -1.92 19.01 19.10
C VAL A 334 -2.31 19.07 20.59
N PRO A 335 -3.06 20.10 21.04
CA PRO A 335 -3.52 20.20 22.43
C PRO A 335 -4.70 19.24 22.67
N LEU A 336 -4.43 17.94 22.74
CA LEU A 336 -5.46 16.94 23.02
C LEU A 336 -5.95 17.03 24.47
N PRO A 337 -7.26 16.83 24.71
CA PRO A 337 -7.78 16.71 26.06
C PRO A 337 -7.10 15.58 26.85
N PRO A 338 -6.81 15.74 28.15
CA PRO A 338 -6.14 14.74 28.99
C PRO A 338 -6.84 13.37 29.04
N HIS A 339 -8.14 13.34 28.74
CA HIS A 339 -9.01 12.16 28.79
C HIS A 339 -9.05 11.38 27.46
N THR A 340 -8.29 11.80 26.45
CA THR A 340 -8.27 11.13 25.13
C THR A 340 -7.45 9.84 25.21
N HIS A 341 -8.12 8.71 25.46
CA HIS A 341 -7.49 7.40 25.50
C HIS A 341 -7.29 6.83 24.09
N LEU A 342 -6.04 6.76 23.62
CA LEU A 342 -5.66 6.25 22.29
C LEU A 342 -5.59 4.70 22.22
N GLY A 343 -6.48 4.02 22.93
CA GLY A 343 -6.54 2.55 23.04
C GLY A 343 -5.71 1.99 24.20
N SER A 344 -6.13 0.83 24.70
CA SER A 344 -5.48 0.07 25.76
C SER A 344 -5.11 -1.34 25.28
N ILE A 345 -4.08 -1.91 25.91
CA ILE A 345 -3.66 -3.30 25.69
C ILE A 345 -4.10 -4.09 26.91
N HIS A 346 -4.81 -5.18 26.68
CA HIS A 346 -5.24 -6.09 27.73
C HIS A 346 -4.16 -7.12 28.07
N ALA A 347 -4.10 -7.47 29.35
CA ALA A 347 -3.33 -8.62 29.83
C ALA A 347 -3.97 -9.93 29.36
N ALA A 348 -3.17 -10.99 29.29
CA ALA A 348 -3.60 -12.31 28.83
C ALA A 348 -4.87 -12.79 29.56
N PRO A 349 -6.00 -13.00 28.87
CA PRO A 349 -7.24 -13.40 29.52
C PRO A 349 -7.17 -14.82 30.08
N THR A 350 -8.00 -15.11 31.09
CA THR A 350 -8.23 -16.49 31.56
C THR A 350 -8.75 -17.34 30.39
N SER A 351 -8.16 -18.53 30.17
CA SER A 351 -8.39 -19.36 28.97
C SER A 351 -7.88 -18.77 27.65
N TYR A 352 -6.63 -18.29 27.66
CA TYR A 352 -5.94 -17.71 26.51
C TYR A 352 -6.06 -18.51 25.21
N VAL A 353 -5.76 -19.82 25.26
CA VAL A 353 -5.79 -20.69 24.06
C VAL A 353 -7.21 -20.85 23.53
N GLY A 354 -8.20 -21.04 24.42
CA GLY A 354 -9.61 -21.16 24.03
C GLY A 354 -10.09 -19.89 23.31
N ASN A 355 -9.81 -18.72 23.89
CA ASN A 355 -10.20 -17.44 23.30
C ASN A 355 -9.53 -17.20 21.94
N LEU A 356 -8.25 -17.55 21.82
CA LEU A 356 -7.50 -17.43 20.57
C LEU A 356 -8.08 -18.34 19.47
N LEU A 357 -8.46 -19.58 19.81
CA LEU A 357 -9.11 -20.49 18.88
C LEU A 357 -10.47 -19.95 18.41
N THR A 358 -11.28 -19.41 19.34
CA THR A 358 -12.56 -18.77 18.99
C THR A 358 -12.36 -17.58 18.06
N ILE A 359 -11.31 -16.77 18.27
CA ILE A 359 -10.98 -15.65 17.39
C ILE A 359 -10.61 -16.17 15.99
N PHE A 360 -9.73 -17.17 15.88
CA PHE A 360 -9.36 -17.74 14.57
C PHE A 360 -10.53 -18.40 13.84
N GLN A 361 -11.42 -19.06 14.57
CA GLN A 361 -12.66 -19.60 14.01
C GLN A 361 -13.53 -18.46 13.47
N GLY A 362 -13.74 -17.40 14.26
CA GLY A 362 -14.50 -16.23 13.83
C GLY A 362 -13.87 -15.50 12.63
N MET A 363 -12.54 -15.35 12.59
CA MET A 363 -11.83 -14.79 11.44
C MET A 363 -12.11 -15.60 10.17
N THR A 364 -12.11 -16.92 10.29
CA THR A 364 -12.31 -17.85 9.19
C THR A 364 -13.74 -17.81 8.66
N GLU A 365 -14.72 -17.89 9.55
CA GLU A 365 -16.15 -17.93 9.22
C GLU A 365 -16.70 -16.57 8.76
N GLN A 366 -16.30 -15.48 9.42
CA GLN A 366 -16.89 -14.16 9.16
C GLN A 366 -16.17 -13.40 8.03
N VAL A 367 -14.89 -13.71 7.76
CA VAL A 367 -14.08 -12.95 6.81
C VAL A 367 -13.44 -13.84 5.75
N VAL A 368 -12.60 -14.81 6.11
CA VAL A 368 -11.74 -15.51 5.14
C VAL A 368 -12.54 -16.24 4.05
N PHE A 369 -13.56 -17.00 4.43
CA PHE A 369 -14.38 -17.77 3.48
C PHE A 369 -15.76 -17.16 3.25
N HIS A 370 -15.93 -15.86 3.53
CA HIS A 370 -17.20 -15.19 3.33
C HIS A 370 -17.39 -14.79 1.86
N ASP A 371 -18.37 -15.41 1.19
CA ASP A 371 -18.57 -15.30 -0.27
C ASP A 371 -18.80 -13.86 -0.76
N THR A 372 -19.42 -13.00 0.06
CA THR A 372 -19.69 -11.61 -0.32
C THR A 372 -18.43 -10.76 -0.41
N TYR A 373 -17.36 -11.10 0.30
CA TYR A 373 -16.16 -10.26 0.35
C TYR A 373 -15.15 -10.63 -0.73
N TRP A 374 -14.79 -11.90 -0.78
CA TRP A 374 -13.67 -12.38 -1.61
C TRP A 374 -14.10 -13.35 -2.70
N ASN A 375 -15.34 -13.85 -2.66
CA ASN A 375 -15.89 -14.82 -3.59
C ASN A 375 -14.92 -16.01 -3.77
N TYR A 376 -14.43 -16.25 -4.98
CA TYR A 376 -13.55 -17.36 -5.32
C TYR A 376 -12.07 -17.16 -4.92
N ALA A 377 -11.65 -15.94 -4.57
CA ALA A 377 -10.25 -15.57 -4.52
C ALA A 377 -9.44 -16.41 -3.52
N VAL A 378 -10.00 -16.64 -2.34
CA VAL A 378 -9.36 -17.42 -1.27
C VAL A 378 -9.32 -18.91 -1.62
N TYR A 379 -10.40 -19.45 -2.20
CA TYR A 379 -10.44 -20.85 -2.66
C TYR A 379 -9.42 -21.13 -3.76
N VAL A 380 -9.28 -20.22 -4.74
CA VAL A 380 -8.27 -20.31 -5.80
C VAL A 380 -6.86 -20.28 -5.21
N PHE A 381 -6.58 -19.40 -4.26
CA PHE A 381 -5.29 -19.35 -3.57
C PHE A 381 -4.96 -20.69 -2.87
N PHE A 382 -5.90 -21.26 -2.10
CA PHE A 382 -5.66 -22.54 -1.43
C PHE A 382 -5.46 -23.69 -2.42
N ALA A 383 -6.24 -23.74 -3.50
CA ALA A 383 -6.07 -24.75 -4.55
C ALA A 383 -4.68 -24.66 -5.20
N ILE A 384 -4.23 -23.46 -5.59
CA ILE A 384 -2.90 -23.23 -6.16
C ILE A 384 -1.80 -23.60 -5.17
N THR A 385 -1.95 -23.23 -3.90
CA THR A 385 -0.96 -23.52 -2.85
C THR A 385 -0.85 -25.02 -2.59
N LEU A 386 -1.98 -25.72 -2.49
CA LEU A 386 -2.00 -27.18 -2.30
C LEU A 386 -1.35 -27.89 -3.49
N LEU A 387 -1.68 -27.49 -4.72
CA LEU A 387 -1.09 -28.07 -5.92
C LEU A 387 0.44 -27.87 -5.94
N ASN A 388 0.91 -26.67 -5.60
CA ASN A 388 2.34 -26.37 -5.54
C ASN A 388 3.07 -27.16 -4.44
N LEU A 389 2.50 -27.29 -3.25
CA LEU A 389 3.15 -27.99 -2.14
C LEU A 389 3.16 -29.51 -2.33
N VAL A 390 2.06 -30.09 -2.84
CA VAL A 390 1.92 -31.55 -2.97
C VAL A 390 2.59 -32.08 -4.23
N PHE A 391 2.34 -31.46 -5.40
CA PHE A 391 2.81 -31.97 -6.69
C PHE A 391 4.18 -31.40 -7.08
N PHE A 392 4.38 -30.09 -6.91
CA PHE A 392 5.63 -29.43 -7.30
C PHE A 392 6.66 -29.38 -6.17
N ARG A 393 6.25 -29.65 -4.92
CA ARG A 393 7.08 -29.57 -3.70
C ARG A 393 7.89 -28.27 -3.64
N ASP A 394 7.22 -27.18 -4.00
CA ASP A 394 7.89 -25.90 -4.26
C ASP A 394 8.32 -25.20 -2.97
N THR A 395 9.57 -24.75 -2.93
CA THR A 395 10.15 -23.97 -1.83
C THR A 395 10.31 -22.48 -2.17
N ARG A 396 10.15 -22.08 -3.43
CA ARG A 396 10.44 -20.70 -3.90
C ARG A 396 9.48 -19.67 -3.30
N GLY A 397 8.21 -20.02 -3.16
CA GLY A 397 7.17 -19.15 -2.60
C GLY A 397 7.08 -19.15 -1.06
N LEU A 398 7.95 -19.85 -0.34
CA LEU A 398 7.83 -19.99 1.13
C LEU A 398 7.96 -18.67 1.88
N SER A 399 8.78 -17.73 1.40
CA SER A 399 8.90 -16.39 2.00
C SER A 399 7.56 -15.64 1.95
N THR A 400 6.86 -15.69 0.82
CA THR A 400 5.53 -15.07 0.67
C THR A 400 4.48 -15.76 1.54
N LEU A 401 4.50 -17.10 1.60
CA LEU A 401 3.61 -17.85 2.50
C LEU A 401 3.88 -17.53 3.97
N PHE A 402 5.14 -17.33 4.36
CA PHE A 402 5.50 -16.92 5.71
C PHE A 402 4.94 -15.54 6.06
N TRP A 403 4.96 -14.58 5.12
CA TRP A 403 4.25 -13.30 5.30
C TRP A 403 2.75 -13.48 5.49
N ILE A 404 2.10 -14.26 4.62
CA ILE A 404 0.65 -14.50 4.67
C ILE A 404 0.26 -15.15 6.01
N PHE A 405 0.94 -16.25 6.37
CA PHE A 405 0.70 -16.96 7.62
C PHE A 405 1.03 -16.10 8.85
N GLY A 406 2.19 -15.44 8.86
CA GLY A 406 2.63 -14.61 9.97
C GLY A 406 1.68 -13.45 10.25
N MET A 407 1.19 -12.76 9.21
CA MET A 407 0.17 -11.72 9.39
C MET A 407 -1.15 -12.29 9.89
N TYR A 408 -1.62 -13.41 9.35
CA TYR A 408 -2.85 -14.05 9.83
C TYR A 408 -2.75 -14.36 11.33
N MET A 409 -1.63 -14.94 11.78
CA MET A 409 -1.38 -15.22 13.20
C MET A 409 -1.33 -13.93 14.05
N LEU A 410 -0.63 -12.90 13.57
CA LEU A 410 -0.53 -11.62 14.28
C LEU A 410 -1.86 -10.89 14.36
N PHE A 411 -2.76 -11.02 13.38
CA PHE A 411 -4.12 -10.47 13.48
C PHE A 411 -4.92 -11.14 14.60
N GLY A 412 -4.82 -12.46 14.76
CA GLY A 412 -5.45 -13.18 15.88
C GLY A 412 -4.94 -12.68 17.23
N LEU A 413 -3.62 -12.47 17.35
CA LEU A 413 -3.01 -11.90 18.55
C LEU A 413 -3.40 -10.44 18.79
N LEU A 414 -3.52 -9.65 17.72
CA LEU A 414 -3.92 -8.25 17.78
C LEU A 414 -5.35 -8.13 18.31
N ILE A 415 -6.30 -8.91 17.77
CA ILE A 415 -7.70 -8.94 18.23
C ILE A 415 -7.78 -9.39 19.70
N LEU A 416 -6.92 -10.31 20.12
CA LEU A 416 -6.92 -10.80 21.50
C LEU A 416 -6.44 -9.75 22.52
N HIS A 417 -5.51 -8.87 22.14
CA HIS A 417 -4.82 -7.97 23.09
C HIS A 417 -5.13 -6.50 22.94
N VAL A 418 -5.64 -6.04 21.80
CA VAL A 418 -5.83 -4.61 21.51
C VAL A 418 -7.29 -4.23 21.62
N ASP A 419 -7.58 -3.22 22.42
CA ASP A 419 -8.95 -2.74 22.57
C ASP A 419 -9.51 -2.08 21.32
N GLY A 420 -10.77 -2.40 21.06
CA GLY A 420 -11.47 -2.00 19.85
C GLY A 420 -11.07 -2.80 18.61
N ALA A 421 -10.02 -3.64 18.68
CA ALA A 421 -9.71 -4.54 17.59
C ALA A 421 -10.74 -5.66 17.51
N ASN A 422 -11.28 -5.87 16.32
CA ASN A 422 -12.34 -6.86 16.12
C ASN A 422 -12.28 -7.46 14.72
N ILE A 423 -12.99 -8.57 14.54
CA ILE A 423 -12.99 -9.30 13.27
C ILE A 423 -13.66 -8.49 12.13
N PRO A 424 -14.88 -7.93 12.30
CA PRO A 424 -15.60 -7.30 11.19
C PRO A 424 -14.96 -6.01 10.67
N TYR A 425 -14.21 -5.28 11.50
CA TYR A 425 -13.60 -4.00 11.12
C TYR A 425 -12.08 -4.10 11.01
N THR A 426 -11.38 -4.67 11.99
CA THR A 426 -9.90 -4.69 12.00
C THR A 426 -9.36 -5.76 11.07
N PHE A 427 -9.82 -7.01 11.22
CA PHE A 427 -9.32 -8.10 10.38
C PHE A 427 -9.82 -8.02 8.95
N ARG A 428 -11.11 -7.77 8.71
CA ARG A 428 -11.67 -7.58 7.35
C ARG A 428 -10.87 -6.57 6.52
N ARG A 429 -10.57 -5.40 7.12
CA ARG A 429 -9.78 -4.34 6.47
C ARG A 429 -8.31 -4.72 6.32
N GLY A 430 -7.75 -5.36 7.34
CA GLY A 430 -6.39 -5.89 7.31
C GLY A 430 -6.18 -6.98 6.25
N PHE A 431 -7.23 -7.73 5.92
CA PHE A 431 -7.21 -8.84 4.97
C PHE A 431 -6.86 -8.41 3.54
N PHE A 432 -7.00 -7.13 3.21
CA PHE A 432 -6.55 -6.58 1.92
C PHE A 432 -5.07 -6.85 1.66
N LYS A 433 -4.22 -6.73 2.70
CA LYS A 433 -2.78 -7.06 2.60
C LYS A 433 -2.57 -8.53 2.24
N LEU A 434 -3.31 -9.42 2.92
CA LEU A 434 -3.27 -10.86 2.73
C LEU A 434 -3.71 -11.21 1.32
N LEU A 435 -4.86 -10.69 0.89
CA LEU A 435 -5.43 -10.95 -0.43
C LEU A 435 -4.49 -10.53 -1.55
N LEU A 436 -3.90 -9.33 -1.49
CA LEU A 436 -2.93 -8.91 -2.49
C LEU A 436 -1.70 -9.82 -2.53
N LEU A 437 -1.17 -10.25 -1.38
CA LEU A 437 -0.04 -11.20 -1.32
C LEU A 437 -0.40 -12.60 -1.80
N MET A 438 -1.65 -13.05 -1.61
CA MET A 438 -2.15 -14.30 -2.17
C MET A 438 -2.07 -14.32 -3.70
N TYR A 439 -2.14 -13.16 -4.36
CA TYR A 439 -1.98 -13.04 -5.82
C TYR A 439 -0.53 -12.75 -6.27
N VAL A 440 0.35 -12.30 -5.36
CA VAL A 440 1.81 -12.28 -5.60
C VAL A 440 2.37 -13.70 -5.59
N TYR A 441 1.93 -14.54 -4.64
CA TYR A 441 2.47 -15.89 -4.45
C TYR A 441 2.53 -16.75 -5.72
N PRO A 442 1.46 -16.84 -6.55
CA PRO A 442 1.47 -17.59 -7.79
C PRO A 442 2.59 -17.18 -8.75
N GLY A 443 2.97 -15.90 -8.80
CA GLY A 443 4.06 -15.42 -9.66
C GLY A 443 5.40 -16.08 -9.37
N SER A 444 5.65 -16.43 -8.11
CA SER A 444 6.86 -17.13 -7.67
C SER A 444 6.75 -18.66 -7.68
N SER A 445 5.58 -19.20 -8.07
CA SER A 445 5.27 -20.62 -7.91
C SER A 445 5.68 -21.47 -9.11
N SER A 446 6.18 -22.68 -8.82
CA SER A 446 6.64 -23.63 -9.85
C SER A 446 5.53 -24.05 -10.82
N LEU A 447 4.27 -24.15 -10.35
CA LEU A 447 3.11 -24.42 -11.22
C LEU A 447 2.95 -23.34 -12.30
N PHE A 448 3.00 -22.07 -11.93
CA PHE A 448 2.81 -20.97 -12.87
C PHE A 448 4.03 -20.77 -13.78
N LEU A 449 5.24 -21.05 -13.28
CA LEU A 449 6.44 -21.09 -14.12
C LEU A 449 6.36 -22.21 -15.17
N TRP A 450 5.85 -23.38 -14.78
CA TRP A 450 5.60 -24.49 -15.71
C TRP A 450 4.53 -24.14 -16.76
N LEU A 451 3.38 -23.59 -16.33
CA LEU A 451 2.34 -23.10 -17.24
C LEU A 451 2.86 -22.01 -18.17
N SER A 452 3.68 -21.11 -17.66
CA SER A 452 4.32 -20.06 -18.44
C SER A 452 5.22 -20.62 -19.52
N GLY A 453 6.06 -21.62 -19.20
CA GLY A 453 6.91 -22.31 -20.17
C GLY A 453 6.10 -23.04 -21.24
N TRP A 454 5.00 -23.68 -20.86
CA TRP A 454 4.08 -24.33 -21.79
C TRP A 454 3.43 -23.34 -22.77
N LEU A 455 2.94 -22.20 -22.28
CA LEU A 455 2.36 -21.14 -23.12
C LEU A 455 3.40 -20.54 -24.06
N SER A 456 4.61 -20.24 -23.57
CA SER A 456 5.68 -19.72 -24.42
C SER A 456 6.09 -20.70 -25.52
N HIS A 457 6.11 -22.01 -25.22
CA HIS A 457 6.38 -23.04 -26.21
C HIS A 457 5.28 -23.10 -27.28
N TRP A 458 4.01 -23.02 -26.86
CA TRP A 458 2.87 -22.96 -27.79
C TRP A 458 2.92 -21.74 -28.72
N GLU A 459 3.41 -20.60 -28.24
CA GLU A 459 3.64 -19.39 -29.04
C GLU A 459 4.90 -19.48 -29.95
N GLY A 460 5.63 -20.59 -29.94
CA GLY A 460 6.85 -20.78 -30.73
C GLY A 460 8.05 -19.97 -30.24
N GLN A 461 8.03 -19.46 -28.99
CA GLN A 461 9.15 -18.76 -28.39
C GLN A 461 10.12 -19.77 -27.78
N SER A 462 11.40 -19.70 -28.13
CA SER A 462 12.44 -20.49 -27.45
C SER A 462 12.52 -20.05 -25.99
N VAL A 463 12.27 -20.99 -25.07
CA VAL A 463 12.32 -20.75 -23.63
C VAL A 463 13.73 -20.29 -23.26
N LYS A 464 13.88 -19.04 -22.82
CA LYS A 464 15.10 -18.64 -22.11
C LYS A 464 15.11 -19.39 -20.78
N PRO A 465 16.16 -20.15 -20.45
CA PRO A 465 16.23 -20.83 -19.16
C PRO A 465 16.15 -19.77 -18.04
N ALA A 466 15.23 -19.97 -17.10
CA ALA A 466 15.12 -19.15 -15.91
C ALA A 466 16.31 -19.48 -14.99
N HIS A 467 17.07 -18.46 -14.58
CA HIS A 467 18.07 -18.57 -13.52
C HIS A 467 17.42 -18.52 -12.14
#